data_AF-A0A3D4UHZ2-F1
#
_entry.id   AF-A0A3D4UHZ2-F1
#
_cell.length_a   1.000
_cell.length_b   1.000
_cell.length_c   1.000
_cell.angle_alpha   90.00
_cell.angle_beta   90.00
_cell.angle_gamma   90.00
#
_symmetry.space_group_name_H-M   'P 1'
#
loop_
_entity.id
_entity.type
_entity.pdbx_description
1 polymer ?
#
loop_
_entity_poly.entity_id
_entity_poly.type
_entity_poly.pdbx_seq_one_letter_code
_entity_poly.pdbx_strand_id
1 'polypeptide(L)'
;LLQLQTTDWVDIELPDSINTRRLDLVAMGDRLALVDRSGPAFAAYVYDATTLQWTPLPDTLPIGLHTQLIPGERAIGALDWDEDQAARLRVWSESGIFQYATQSGPPADARYALLDSSDTLVGVRTLPADPENPEQGTVELLEYDARTLAERFRGPPVASAPVTPEEFRFLVGMMMLIMLGVLVVVILPDRTDAMSIPESCVLADPGRRLIATMLDAVIVASLVGWAFDVSASEILTLAVIVRPDNAWAVIPITIITGLTMGTLGEWLLGLTPGKLLMGLRVVRAQPDVIQHPRFWSALVRNIVKWVLPPVAALALIDPETLHRGDRASRSLVVMPRPTPVPPADDQG
;
A
#
# COMPACT_ATOMS: atom_id res chain seq x y z
N LEU A 1 -28.47 -36.74 5.90
CA LEU A 1 -27.77 -35.48 5.51
C LEU A 1 -26.73 -35.88 4.47
N LEU A 2 -26.40 -35.06 3.47
CA LEU A 2 -25.42 -35.44 2.44
C LEU A 2 -24.12 -34.66 2.63
N GLN A 3 -22.96 -35.33 2.64
CA GLN A 3 -21.64 -34.69 2.66
C GLN A 3 -20.92 -34.96 1.34
N LEU A 4 -20.44 -33.90 0.70
CA LEU A 4 -19.58 -34.00 -0.46
C LEU A 4 -18.15 -34.32 0.00
N GLN A 5 -17.67 -35.51 -0.31
CA GLN A 5 -16.26 -35.86 -0.22
C GLN A 5 -15.55 -35.52 -1.54
N THR A 6 -14.29 -35.93 -1.70
CA THR A 6 -13.40 -35.57 -2.81
C THR A 6 -14.06 -35.58 -4.20
N THR A 7 -14.97 -36.52 -4.45
CA THR A 7 -15.73 -36.62 -5.71
C THR A 7 -17.18 -37.06 -5.55
N ASP A 8 -17.59 -37.58 -4.40
CA ASP A 8 -18.87 -38.28 -4.23
C ASP A 8 -19.65 -37.76 -3.02
N TRP A 9 -20.98 -37.79 -3.13
CA TRP A 9 -21.89 -37.49 -2.04
C TRP A 9 -22.10 -38.74 -1.18
N VAL A 10 -21.85 -38.62 0.11
CA VAL A 10 -22.04 -39.69 1.10
C VAL A 10 -23.22 -39.37 2.00
N ASP A 11 -24.08 -40.36 2.21
CA ASP A 11 -25.18 -40.28 3.18
C ASP A 11 -24.63 -40.32 4.61
N ILE A 12 -24.95 -39.28 5.38
CA ILE A 12 -24.74 -39.19 6.82
C ILE A 12 -26.06 -39.55 7.49
N GLU A 13 -26.03 -40.64 8.25
CA GLU A 13 -27.09 -41.03 9.17
C GLU A 13 -27.14 -40.04 10.35
N LEU A 14 -28.35 -39.62 10.69
CA LEU A 14 -28.60 -38.75 11.83
C LEU A 14 -28.69 -39.59 13.11
N PRO A 15 -28.27 -39.06 14.27
CA PRO A 15 -28.48 -39.71 15.55
C PRO A 15 -29.95 -40.08 15.78
N ASP A 16 -30.20 -41.31 16.26
CA ASP A 16 -31.55 -41.86 16.48
C ASP A 16 -32.43 -41.04 17.44
N SER A 17 -31.80 -40.22 18.28
CA SER A 17 -32.44 -39.37 19.27
C SER A 17 -32.95 -38.03 18.73
N ILE A 18 -32.70 -37.71 17.46
CA ILE A 18 -33.10 -36.43 16.85
C ILE A 18 -34.51 -36.52 16.24
N ASN A 19 -35.33 -35.54 16.59
CA ASN A 19 -36.61 -35.30 15.93
C ASN A 19 -36.42 -34.32 14.75
N THR A 20 -36.67 -34.80 13.53
CA THR A 20 -36.45 -34.05 12.30
C THR A 20 -37.41 -32.89 12.05
N ARG A 21 -38.43 -32.67 12.91
CA ARG A 21 -39.47 -31.66 12.67
C ARG A 21 -39.03 -30.21 12.91
N ARG A 22 -38.01 -29.97 13.73
CA ARG A 22 -37.46 -28.63 14.00
C ARG A 22 -35.97 -28.72 14.29
N LEU A 23 -35.18 -28.69 13.23
CA LEU A 23 -33.76 -28.99 13.27
C LEU A 23 -33.00 -27.80 12.67
N ASP A 24 -32.11 -27.22 13.46
CA ASP A 24 -31.22 -26.16 13.02
C ASP A 24 -29.84 -26.76 12.71
N LEU A 25 -29.24 -26.31 11.61
CA LEU A 25 -27.91 -26.68 11.17
C LEU A 25 -27.01 -25.46 11.30
N VAL A 26 -25.91 -25.60 12.03
CA VAL A 26 -24.95 -24.52 12.30
C VAL A 26 -23.57 -24.98 11.89
N ALA A 27 -22.90 -24.21 11.04
CA ALA A 27 -21.51 -24.47 10.68
C ALA A 27 -20.59 -24.08 11.84
N MET A 28 -19.60 -24.92 12.13
CA MET A 28 -18.56 -24.68 13.13
C MET A 28 -17.18 -24.94 12.52
N GLY A 29 -16.69 -23.99 11.71
CA GLY A 29 -15.48 -24.19 10.92
C GLY A 29 -15.63 -25.40 9.98
N ASP A 30 -14.79 -26.42 10.18
CA ASP A 30 -14.81 -27.68 9.43
C ASP A 30 -15.80 -28.73 9.99
N ARG A 31 -16.53 -28.39 11.06
CA ARG A 31 -17.50 -29.26 11.72
C ARG A 31 -18.92 -28.75 11.50
N LEU A 32 -19.89 -29.65 11.66
CA LEU A 32 -21.30 -29.33 11.53
C LEU A 32 -22.00 -29.59 12.85
N ALA A 33 -22.71 -28.60 13.37
CA ALA A 33 -23.54 -28.75 14.54
C ALA A 33 -25.00 -28.88 14.15
N LEU A 34 -25.69 -29.81 14.79
CA LEU A 34 -27.09 -30.11 14.60
C LEU A 34 -27.80 -29.88 15.92
N VAL A 35 -28.82 -29.01 15.91
CA VAL A 35 -29.55 -28.62 17.10
C VAL A 35 -31.03 -28.98 16.94
N ASP A 36 -31.51 -29.90 17.77
CA ASP A 36 -32.92 -30.32 17.80
C ASP A 36 -33.73 -29.39 18.72
N ARG A 37 -34.73 -28.70 18.15
CA ARG A 37 -35.65 -27.77 18.83
C ARG A 37 -37.02 -28.35 19.16
N SER A 38 -37.17 -29.67 19.10
CA SER A 38 -38.47 -30.32 19.29
C SER A 38 -38.89 -30.47 20.76
N GLY A 39 -37.93 -30.52 21.69
CA GLY A 39 -38.16 -30.68 23.12
C GLY A 39 -38.10 -29.37 23.92
N PRO A 40 -38.33 -29.39 25.25
CA PRO A 40 -38.20 -28.23 26.13
C PRO A 40 -36.74 -27.77 26.35
N ALA A 41 -35.78 -28.55 25.87
CA ALA A 41 -34.38 -28.19 25.85
C ALA A 41 -33.72 -28.66 24.55
N PHE A 42 -32.75 -27.90 24.03
CA PHE A 42 -32.06 -28.33 22.81
C PHE A 42 -31.12 -29.51 23.10
N ALA A 43 -31.25 -30.57 22.31
CA ALA A 43 -30.20 -31.57 22.15
C ALA A 43 -29.33 -31.14 20.97
N ALA A 44 -28.03 -30.99 21.21
CA ALA A 44 -27.10 -30.56 20.19
C ALA A 44 -26.04 -31.64 19.95
N TYR A 45 -25.73 -31.89 18.69
CA TYR A 45 -24.76 -32.88 18.25
C TYR A 45 -23.75 -32.21 17.33
N VAL A 46 -22.47 -32.47 17.53
CA VAL A 46 -21.41 -32.00 16.64
C VAL A 46 -20.94 -33.19 15.81
N TYR A 47 -20.99 -33.02 14.50
CA TYR A 47 -20.43 -33.93 13.52
C TYR A 47 -18.99 -33.53 13.23
N ASP A 48 -18.07 -34.46 13.47
CA ASP A 48 -16.68 -34.32 13.05
C ASP A 48 -16.49 -35.00 11.70
N ALA A 49 -16.17 -34.21 10.67
CA ALA A 49 -15.98 -34.67 9.31
C ALA A 49 -14.76 -35.61 9.15
N THR A 50 -13.83 -35.63 10.10
CA THR A 50 -12.64 -36.49 10.08
C THR A 50 -12.94 -37.86 10.66
N THR A 51 -13.69 -37.93 11.76
CA THR A 51 -14.03 -39.20 12.44
C THR A 51 -15.36 -39.77 11.98
N LEU A 52 -16.16 -39.01 11.22
CA LEU A 52 -17.51 -39.34 10.75
C LEU A 52 -18.46 -39.71 11.90
N GLN A 53 -18.25 -39.12 13.07
CA GLN A 53 -19.03 -39.42 14.28
C GLN A 53 -19.75 -38.18 14.81
N TRP A 54 -20.96 -38.42 15.31
CA TRP A 54 -21.72 -37.45 16.07
C TRP A 54 -21.35 -37.53 17.55
N THR A 55 -20.95 -36.39 18.12
CA THR A 55 -20.70 -36.27 19.56
C THR A 55 -21.79 -35.41 20.18
N PRO A 56 -22.52 -35.88 21.22
CA PRO A 56 -23.49 -35.06 21.92
C PRO A 56 -22.78 -33.95 22.70
N LEU A 57 -23.33 -32.74 22.66
CA LEU A 57 -22.90 -31.65 23.53
C LEU A 57 -23.38 -31.91 24.97
N PRO A 58 -22.53 -31.71 26.00
CA PRO A 58 -22.75 -32.26 27.33
C PRO A 58 -23.88 -31.63 28.15
N ASP A 59 -24.69 -30.70 27.62
CA ASP A 59 -25.78 -30.08 28.35
C ASP A 59 -27.03 -29.83 27.50
N THR A 60 -28.19 -29.87 28.16
CA THR A 60 -29.48 -29.51 27.56
C THR A 60 -29.74 -28.02 27.74
N LEU A 61 -30.08 -27.35 26.64
CA LEU A 61 -30.24 -25.90 26.60
C LEU A 61 -31.68 -25.48 26.88
N PRO A 62 -32.01 -24.75 27.97
CA PRO A 62 -33.37 -24.22 28.15
C PRO A 62 -33.73 -23.26 27.02
N ILE A 63 -34.97 -23.41 26.53
CA ILE A 63 -35.56 -22.57 25.46
C ILE A 63 -36.00 -21.25 26.07
N GLY A 64 -35.39 -20.15 25.64
CA GLY A 64 -36.05 -18.85 25.68
C GLY A 64 -36.88 -18.64 24.43
N LEU A 65 -37.87 -17.73 24.50
CA LEU A 65 -38.78 -17.40 23.39
C LEU A 65 -38.04 -16.86 22.16
N HIS A 66 -36.87 -16.26 22.38
CA HIS A 66 -36.02 -15.67 21.35
C HIS A 66 -34.60 -16.20 21.54
N THR A 67 -34.32 -17.42 21.07
CA THR A 67 -32.94 -17.94 21.04
C THR A 67 -32.42 -18.02 19.61
N GLN A 68 -31.27 -17.39 19.38
CA GLN A 68 -30.49 -17.47 18.16
C GLN A 68 -29.22 -18.30 18.37
N LEU A 69 -28.97 -19.23 17.46
CA LEU A 69 -27.70 -19.95 17.41
C LEU A 69 -26.66 -19.13 16.67
N ILE A 70 -25.46 -19.05 17.23
CA ILE A 70 -24.35 -18.26 16.71
C ILE A 70 -23.25 -19.21 16.25
N PRO A 71 -22.91 -19.22 14.94
CA PRO A 71 -21.77 -19.96 14.46
C PRO A 71 -20.46 -19.31 14.94
N GLY A 72 -19.53 -20.13 15.38
CA GLY A 72 -18.11 -19.78 15.59
C GLY A 72 -17.23 -20.80 14.88
N GLU A 73 -15.91 -20.56 14.79
CA GLU A 73 -15.03 -21.47 14.05
C GLU A 73 -14.75 -22.74 14.88
N ARG A 74 -14.62 -22.63 16.20
CA ARG A 74 -14.40 -23.76 17.13
C ARG A 74 -15.37 -23.79 18.30
N ALA A 75 -16.41 -22.96 18.23
CA ALA A 75 -17.43 -22.85 19.25
C ALA A 75 -18.81 -22.65 18.64
N ILE A 76 -19.84 -23.05 19.38
CA ILE A 76 -21.23 -22.71 19.08
C ILE A 76 -21.69 -21.79 20.18
N GLY A 77 -22.32 -20.67 19.80
CA GLY A 77 -23.00 -19.79 20.74
C GLY A 77 -24.51 -20.01 20.71
N ALA A 78 -25.18 -19.76 21.82
CA ALA A 78 -26.62 -19.54 21.87
C ALA A 78 -26.84 -18.20 22.57
N LEU A 79 -27.44 -17.26 21.86
CA LEU A 79 -27.84 -15.96 22.39
C LEU A 79 -29.33 -15.98 22.62
N ASP A 80 -29.70 -15.74 23.87
CA ASP A 80 -31.08 -15.73 24.32
C ASP A 80 -31.44 -14.35 24.87
N TRP A 81 -32.66 -13.91 24.57
CA TRP A 81 -33.18 -12.63 25.06
C TRP A 81 -34.36 -12.86 25.99
N ASP A 82 -34.31 -12.20 27.15
CA ASP A 82 -35.41 -12.13 28.11
C ASP A 82 -36.47 -11.10 27.66
N GLU A 83 -37.64 -11.08 28.31
CA GLU A 83 -38.71 -10.11 28.04
C GLU A 83 -38.23 -8.66 28.22
N ASP A 84 -37.28 -8.44 29.15
CA ASP A 84 -36.62 -7.16 29.42
C ASP A 84 -35.44 -6.85 28.47
N GLN A 85 -35.30 -7.56 27.34
CA GLN A 85 -34.17 -7.45 26.39
C GLN A 85 -32.79 -7.77 26.99
N ALA A 86 -32.74 -8.35 28.19
CA ALA A 86 -31.50 -8.83 28.77
C ALA A 86 -30.96 -10.00 27.92
N ALA A 87 -29.73 -9.86 27.45
CA ALA A 87 -29.10 -10.84 26.57
C ALA A 87 -28.25 -11.83 27.39
N ARG A 88 -28.38 -13.11 27.10
CA ARG A 88 -27.56 -14.18 27.68
C ARG A 88 -26.87 -14.95 26.57
N LEU A 89 -25.54 -14.91 26.56
CA LEU A 89 -24.72 -15.69 25.64
C LEU A 89 -24.19 -16.92 26.37
N ARG A 90 -24.47 -18.10 25.83
CA ARG A 90 -23.79 -19.34 26.21
C ARG A 90 -22.91 -19.80 25.07
N VAL A 91 -21.68 -20.19 25.35
CA VAL A 91 -20.70 -20.62 24.37
C VAL A 91 -20.21 -22.01 24.73
N TRP A 92 -20.37 -22.96 23.81
CA TRP A 92 -19.77 -24.29 23.88
C TRP A 92 -18.53 -24.31 23.02
N SER A 93 -17.38 -24.58 23.62
CA SER A 93 -16.10 -24.72 22.93
C SER A 93 -15.38 -25.98 23.40
N GLU A 94 -14.29 -26.35 22.74
CA GLU A 94 -13.39 -27.43 23.19
C GLU A 94 -12.84 -27.19 24.61
N SER A 95 -12.74 -25.92 25.03
CA SER A 95 -12.22 -25.55 26.35
C SER A 95 -13.26 -25.63 27.47
N GLY A 96 -14.54 -25.83 27.13
CA GLY A 96 -15.64 -25.92 28.08
C GLY A 96 -16.84 -25.07 27.69
N ILE A 97 -17.79 -25.00 28.62
CA ILE A 97 -19.04 -24.26 28.49
C ILE A 97 -18.92 -22.96 29.29
N PHE A 98 -19.19 -21.84 28.63
CA PHE A 98 -19.17 -20.51 29.23
C PHE A 98 -20.55 -19.86 29.13
N GLN A 99 -20.93 -19.11 30.16
CA GLN A 99 -22.18 -18.36 30.18
C GLN A 99 -21.92 -16.91 30.61
N TYR A 100 -22.44 -15.98 29.83
CA TYR A 100 -22.33 -14.55 30.00
C TYR A 100 -23.73 -13.92 29.89
N ALA A 101 -24.01 -12.89 30.69
CA ALA A 101 -25.30 -12.23 30.71
C ALA A 101 -25.13 -10.72 30.91
N THR A 102 -25.96 -9.94 30.25
CA THR A 102 -25.99 -8.48 30.37
C THR A 102 -27.42 -7.95 30.28
N GLN A 103 -27.68 -6.79 30.89
CA GLN A 103 -28.97 -6.09 30.79
C GLN A 103 -29.06 -5.18 29.55
N SER A 104 -27.92 -4.73 29.02
CA SER A 104 -27.85 -3.84 27.86
C SER A 104 -27.00 -4.50 26.77
N GLY A 105 -27.56 -5.54 26.18
CA GLY A 105 -26.83 -6.45 25.29
C GLY A 105 -27.04 -6.22 23.80
N PRO A 106 -26.49 -7.12 22.97
CA PRO A 106 -26.75 -7.18 21.54
C PRO A 106 -28.26 -7.17 21.23
N PRO A 107 -28.75 -6.39 20.24
CA PRO A 107 -30.17 -6.39 19.87
C PRO A 107 -30.62 -7.67 19.15
N ALA A 108 -31.86 -8.10 19.37
CA ALA A 108 -32.40 -9.36 18.84
C ALA A 108 -32.68 -9.36 17.33
N ASP A 109 -32.66 -8.20 16.67
CA ASP A 109 -32.93 -8.01 15.25
C ASP A 109 -31.69 -8.19 14.35
N ALA A 110 -30.52 -8.42 14.93
CA ALA A 110 -29.27 -8.62 14.20
C ALA A 110 -28.95 -10.12 13.97
N ARG A 111 -27.99 -10.38 13.07
CA ARG A 111 -27.40 -11.70 12.84
C ARG A 111 -25.97 -11.74 13.35
N TYR A 112 -25.67 -12.70 14.20
CA TYR A 112 -24.39 -12.75 14.91
C TYR A 112 -23.50 -13.92 14.45
N ALA A 113 -22.19 -13.72 14.57
CA ALA A 113 -21.14 -14.72 14.45
C ALA A 113 -20.07 -14.52 15.54
N LEU A 114 -19.51 -15.60 16.05
CA LEU A 114 -18.40 -15.58 17.00
C LEU A 114 -17.07 -15.63 16.25
N LEU A 115 -16.17 -14.71 16.57
CA LEU A 115 -14.79 -14.71 16.06
C LEU A 115 -13.87 -15.35 17.09
N ASP A 116 -13.23 -16.45 16.70
CA ASP A 116 -12.38 -17.27 17.57
C ASP A 116 -11.10 -16.57 18.03
N SER A 117 -10.56 -15.65 17.24
CA SER A 117 -9.25 -15.03 17.50
C SER A 117 -9.28 -13.89 18.53
N SER A 118 -10.46 -13.41 18.93
CA SER A 118 -10.58 -12.11 19.61
C SER A 118 -11.63 -12.04 20.72
N ASP A 119 -12.22 -13.16 21.16
CA ASP A 119 -13.37 -13.18 22.07
C ASP A 119 -14.42 -12.14 21.65
N THR A 120 -14.70 -12.04 20.35
CA THR A 120 -15.54 -10.98 19.79
C THR A 120 -16.78 -11.59 19.15
N LEU A 121 -17.93 -11.01 19.49
CA LEU A 121 -19.21 -11.30 18.89
C LEU A 121 -19.51 -10.20 17.87
N VAL A 122 -19.57 -10.56 16.59
CA VAL A 122 -19.88 -9.62 15.52
C VAL A 122 -21.32 -9.81 15.06
N GLY A 123 -22.06 -8.72 14.99
CA GLY A 123 -23.44 -8.66 14.54
C GLY A 123 -23.56 -7.84 13.26
N VAL A 124 -24.43 -8.29 12.36
CA VAL A 124 -24.85 -7.54 11.19
C VAL A 124 -26.34 -7.30 11.29
N ARG A 125 -26.76 -6.05 11.23
CA ARG A 125 -28.16 -5.64 11.26
C ARG A 125 -28.53 -4.91 9.99
N THR A 126 -29.66 -5.24 9.40
CA THR A 126 -30.22 -4.47 8.28
C THR A 126 -31.08 -3.34 8.83
N LEU A 127 -30.70 -2.10 8.54
CA LEU A 127 -31.48 -0.92 8.87
C LEU A 127 -32.51 -0.64 7.74
N PRO A 128 -33.71 -0.14 8.06
CA PRO A 128 -34.64 0.34 7.05
C PRO A 128 -33.98 1.48 6.26
N ALA A 129 -34.18 1.50 4.93
CA ALA A 129 -33.64 2.55 4.08
C ALA A 129 -34.20 3.91 4.49
N ASP A 130 -33.33 4.87 4.77
CA ASP A 130 -33.72 6.25 5.04
C ASP A 130 -34.03 6.97 3.71
N PRO A 131 -35.28 7.39 3.46
CA PRO A 131 -35.64 8.11 2.24
C PRO A 131 -34.96 9.48 2.12
N GLU A 132 -34.50 10.08 3.22
CA GLU A 132 -33.77 11.36 3.21
C GLU A 132 -32.26 11.18 2.96
N ASN A 133 -31.72 9.99 3.21
CA ASN A 133 -30.30 9.70 3.06
C ASN A 133 -30.05 8.32 2.39
N PRO A 134 -30.28 8.20 1.07
CA PRO A 134 -30.14 6.93 0.35
C PRO A 134 -28.71 6.38 0.31
N GLU A 135 -27.70 7.18 0.69
CA GLU A 135 -26.30 6.77 0.76
C GLU A 135 -25.89 6.14 2.11
N GLN A 136 -26.70 6.30 3.16
CA GLN A 136 -26.48 5.56 4.40
C GLN A 136 -26.73 4.07 4.13
N GLY A 137 -25.67 3.27 4.26
CA GLY A 137 -25.73 1.84 4.05
C GLY A 137 -26.88 1.22 4.84
N THR A 138 -27.65 0.36 4.19
CA THR A 138 -28.76 -0.39 4.80
C THR A 138 -28.29 -1.45 5.80
N VAL A 139 -26.99 -1.46 6.13
CA VAL A 139 -26.35 -2.45 6.96
C VAL A 139 -25.51 -1.74 8.02
N GLU A 140 -25.71 -2.13 9.26
CA GLU A 140 -24.95 -1.69 10.42
C GLU A 140 -24.16 -2.88 10.98
N LEU A 141 -22.88 -2.65 11.23
CA LEU A 141 -21.99 -3.58 11.89
C LEU A 141 -21.99 -3.29 13.39
N LEU A 142 -22.09 -4.35 14.18
CA LEU A 142 -22.07 -4.31 15.63
C LEU A 142 -20.94 -5.22 16.10
N GLU A 143 -20.11 -4.77 17.02
CA GLU A 143 -19.09 -5.61 17.65
C GLU A 143 -19.25 -5.54 19.16
N TYR A 144 -19.27 -6.71 19.80
CA TYR A 144 -19.36 -6.88 21.23
C TYR A 144 -18.20 -7.73 21.72
N ASP A 145 -17.75 -7.44 22.93
CA ASP A 145 -16.92 -8.37 23.69
C ASP A 145 -17.76 -9.60 24.06
N ALA A 146 -17.36 -10.80 23.65
CA ALA A 146 -18.15 -12.02 23.87
C ALA A 146 -18.25 -12.43 25.34
N ARG A 147 -17.33 -11.98 26.21
CA ARG A 147 -17.31 -12.34 27.63
C ARG A 147 -18.17 -11.42 28.49
N THR A 148 -18.23 -10.14 28.11
CA THR A 148 -18.97 -9.13 28.88
C THR A 148 -20.26 -8.69 28.19
N LEU A 149 -20.40 -9.02 26.89
CA LEU A 149 -21.43 -8.49 26.00
C LEU A 149 -21.46 -6.96 25.96
N ALA A 150 -20.33 -6.32 26.27
CA ALA A 150 -20.16 -4.88 26.16
C ALA A 150 -19.93 -4.48 24.71
N GLU A 151 -20.59 -3.41 24.27
CA GLU A 151 -20.43 -2.86 22.92
C GLU A 151 -19.02 -2.29 22.75
N ARG A 152 -18.31 -2.76 21.72
CA ARG A 152 -17.01 -2.25 21.28
C ARG A 152 -17.14 -1.33 20.08
N PHE A 153 -18.02 -1.66 19.15
CA PHE A 153 -18.23 -0.91 17.93
C PHE A 153 -19.68 -0.98 17.47
N ARG A 154 -20.18 0.14 16.95
CA ARG A 154 -21.47 0.25 16.28
C ARG A 154 -21.34 1.28 15.18
N GLY A 155 -21.60 0.89 13.94
CA GLY A 155 -21.52 1.82 12.82
C GLY A 155 -21.66 1.18 11.45
N PRO A 156 -21.58 1.97 10.37
CA PRO A 156 -21.59 1.44 9.02
C PRO A 156 -20.37 0.54 8.78
N PRO A 157 -20.47 -0.50 7.93
CA PRO A 157 -19.34 -1.34 7.57
C PRO A 157 -18.25 -0.48 6.90
N VAL A 158 -17.09 -0.38 7.54
CA VAL A 158 -15.93 0.29 6.98
C VAL A 158 -15.07 -0.75 6.28
N ALA A 159 -15.17 -0.83 4.95
CA ALA A 159 -14.26 -1.63 4.15
C ALA A 159 -12.92 -0.89 3.98
N SER A 160 -12.12 -0.80 5.04
CA SER A 160 -10.74 -0.32 4.93
C SER A 160 -9.81 -1.51 4.67
N ALA A 161 -9.20 -1.56 3.49
CA ALA A 161 -8.05 -2.43 3.29
C ALA A 161 -6.93 -1.97 4.24
N PRO A 162 -6.12 -2.89 4.82
CA PRO A 162 -5.04 -2.53 5.73
C PRO A 162 -3.97 -1.64 5.08
N VAL A 163 -3.94 -1.61 3.74
CA VAL A 163 -3.10 -0.72 2.93
C VAL A 163 -3.93 -0.23 1.76
N THR A 164 -3.92 1.07 1.50
CA THR A 164 -4.59 1.63 0.32
C THR A 164 -3.84 1.25 -0.96
N PRO A 165 -4.52 1.14 -2.11
CA PRO A 165 -3.85 0.92 -3.39
C PRO A 165 -2.77 1.98 -3.70
N GLU A 166 -2.95 3.20 -3.21
CA GLU A 166 -2.02 4.32 -3.36
C GLU A 166 -0.73 4.10 -2.56
N GLU A 167 -0.86 3.72 -1.28
CA GLU A 167 0.27 3.36 -0.41
C GLU A 167 1.07 2.19 -0.99
N PHE A 168 0.38 1.17 -1.51
CA PHE A 168 1.03 0.02 -2.12
C PHE A 168 1.82 0.41 -3.39
N ARG A 169 1.23 1.22 -4.27
CA ARG A 169 1.91 1.73 -5.48
C ARG A 169 3.13 2.57 -5.15
N PHE A 170 3.02 3.43 -4.14
CA PHE A 170 4.15 4.24 -3.67
C PHE A 170 5.29 3.36 -3.15
N LEU A 171 4.98 2.39 -2.28
CA LEU A 171 5.96 1.47 -1.71
C LEU A 171 6.68 0.68 -2.82
N VAL A 172 5.92 0.08 -3.75
CA VAL A 172 6.48 -0.70 -4.86
C VAL A 172 7.32 0.19 -5.79
N GLY A 173 6.84 1.39 -6.12
CA GLY A 173 7.58 2.35 -6.95
C GLY A 173 8.91 2.78 -6.33
N MET A 174 8.91 3.07 -5.02
CA MET A 174 10.13 3.43 -4.29
C MET A 174 11.11 2.25 -4.21
N MET A 175 10.62 1.04 -3.93
CA MET A 175 11.45 -0.16 -3.93
C MET A 175 12.09 -0.43 -5.31
N MET A 176 11.32 -0.29 -6.39
CA MET A 176 11.83 -0.42 -7.75
C MET A 176 12.91 0.62 -8.06
N LEU A 177 12.71 1.89 -7.68
CA LEU A 177 13.67 2.96 -7.91
C LEU A 177 14.98 2.74 -7.13
N ILE A 178 14.88 2.28 -5.89
CA ILE A 178 16.06 1.91 -5.09
C ILE A 178 16.79 0.73 -5.72
N MET A 179 16.07 -0.33 -6.11
CA MET A 179 16.66 -1.50 -6.76
C MET A 179 17.37 -1.12 -8.07
N LEU A 180 16.75 -0.28 -8.89
CA LEU A 180 17.35 0.23 -10.13
C LEU A 180 18.59 1.08 -9.83
N GLY A 181 18.55 1.91 -8.78
CA GLY A 181 19.68 2.70 -8.33
C GLY A 181 20.87 1.84 -7.91
N VAL A 182 20.63 0.82 -7.08
CA VAL A 182 21.65 -0.17 -6.68
C VAL A 182 22.19 -0.89 -7.90
N LEU A 183 21.31 -1.35 -8.81
CA LEU A 183 21.70 -2.05 -10.02
C LEU A 183 22.63 -1.18 -10.88
N VAL A 184 22.30 0.09 -11.10
CA VAL A 184 23.16 1.01 -11.86
C VAL A 184 24.48 1.28 -11.13
N VAL A 185 24.46 1.45 -9.80
CA VAL A 185 25.68 1.66 -9.01
C VAL A 185 26.62 0.45 -9.08
N VAL A 186 26.08 -0.77 -9.10
CA VAL A 186 26.85 -2.03 -9.14
C VAL A 186 27.29 -2.38 -10.56
N ILE A 187 26.42 -2.22 -11.56
CA ILE A 187 26.70 -2.62 -12.94
C ILE A 187 27.58 -1.61 -13.66
N LEU A 188 27.45 -0.31 -13.38
CA LEU A 188 28.16 0.70 -14.16
C LEU A 188 29.67 0.65 -13.83
N PRO A 189 30.51 0.18 -14.78
CA PRO A 189 31.91 -0.08 -14.51
C PRO A 189 32.67 1.22 -14.30
N ASP A 190 33.58 1.21 -13.32
CA ASP A 190 34.45 2.35 -13.06
C ASP A 190 35.55 2.39 -14.14
N ARG A 191 35.33 3.18 -15.19
CA ARG A 191 36.32 3.34 -16.25
C ARG A 191 37.28 4.46 -15.85
N THR A 192 38.49 4.08 -15.49
CA THR A 192 39.67 4.94 -15.25
C THR A 192 40.28 5.49 -16.55
N ASP A 193 39.47 5.71 -17.60
CA ASP A 193 39.92 6.38 -18.81
C ASP A 193 40.22 7.85 -18.45
N ALA A 194 41.48 8.27 -18.59
CA ALA A 194 41.90 9.65 -18.34
C ALA A 194 41.16 10.61 -19.29
N MET A 195 40.12 11.26 -18.78
CA MET A 195 39.37 12.29 -19.51
C MET A 195 40.16 13.59 -19.53
N SER A 196 40.43 14.12 -20.73
CA SER A 196 41.08 15.42 -20.89
C SER A 196 40.06 16.56 -20.95
N ILE A 197 40.44 17.70 -20.35
CA ILE A 197 39.66 18.93 -20.34
C ILE A 197 40.19 19.85 -21.46
N PRO A 198 39.32 20.49 -22.27
CA PRO A 198 39.76 21.49 -23.25
C PRO A 198 40.50 22.66 -22.59
N GLU A 199 41.56 23.17 -23.23
CA GLU A 199 42.48 24.15 -22.62
C GLU A 199 41.82 25.49 -22.20
N SER A 200 40.73 25.90 -22.85
CA SER A 200 40.00 27.14 -22.55
C SER A 200 38.97 27.02 -21.42
N CYS A 201 38.86 25.83 -20.82
CA CYS A 201 37.80 25.47 -19.90
C CYS A 201 38.36 24.98 -18.55
N VAL A 202 37.56 25.14 -17.50
CA VAL A 202 37.80 24.56 -16.18
C VAL A 202 36.59 23.71 -15.80
N LEU A 203 36.84 22.62 -15.07
CA LEU A 203 35.78 21.75 -14.56
C LEU A 203 34.87 22.55 -13.60
N ALA A 204 33.56 22.52 -13.84
CA ALA A 204 32.62 23.25 -13.00
C ALA A 204 32.48 22.63 -11.60
N ASP A 205 32.34 23.47 -10.58
CA ASP A 205 32.17 23.02 -9.19
C ASP A 205 30.92 22.14 -9.00
N PRO A 206 30.98 21.11 -8.13
CA PRO A 206 29.83 20.24 -7.85
C PRO A 206 28.57 21.00 -7.41
N GLY A 207 28.72 22.03 -6.57
CA GLY A 207 27.59 22.85 -6.09
C GLY A 207 26.89 23.61 -7.22
N ARG A 208 27.64 24.17 -8.17
CA ARG A 208 27.05 24.88 -9.33
C ARG A 208 26.29 23.93 -10.25
N ARG A 209 26.77 22.69 -10.40
CA ARG A 209 26.07 21.63 -11.16
C ARG A 209 24.78 21.21 -10.48
N LEU A 210 24.78 21.10 -9.15
CA LEU A 210 23.58 20.76 -8.38
C LEU A 210 22.51 21.84 -8.55
N ILE A 211 22.86 23.12 -8.37
CA ILE A 211 21.94 24.24 -8.54
C ILE A 211 21.39 24.27 -9.98
N ALA A 212 22.24 24.09 -10.99
CA ALA A 212 21.78 24.00 -12.39
C ALA A 212 20.76 22.87 -12.58
N THR A 213 20.95 21.73 -11.92
CA THR A 213 20.01 20.60 -11.99
C THR A 213 18.71 20.89 -11.27
N MET A 214 18.76 21.56 -10.11
CA MET A 214 17.55 22.01 -9.40
C MET A 214 16.75 23.01 -10.22
N LEU A 215 17.42 23.95 -10.91
CA LEU A 215 16.77 24.90 -11.80
C LEU A 215 16.10 24.18 -12.98
N ASP A 216 16.77 23.21 -13.60
CA ASP A 216 16.16 22.37 -14.64
C ASP A 216 14.91 21.65 -14.11
N ALA A 217 14.97 21.08 -12.90
CA ALA A 217 13.85 20.40 -12.25
C ALA A 217 12.66 21.34 -12.00
N VAL A 218 12.90 22.54 -11.48
CA VAL A 218 11.85 23.55 -11.23
C VAL A 218 11.21 24.00 -12.54
N ILE A 219 12.01 24.24 -13.59
CA ILE A 219 11.51 24.67 -14.90
C ILE A 219 10.62 23.59 -15.52
N VAL A 220 11.07 22.34 -15.51
CA VAL A 220 10.30 21.21 -16.07
C VAL A 220 9.05 20.94 -15.24
N ALA A 221 9.15 20.95 -13.91
CA ALA A 221 8.00 20.78 -13.03
C ALA A 221 6.97 21.91 -13.21
N SER A 222 7.41 23.15 -13.42
CA SER A 222 6.51 24.28 -13.70
C SER A 222 5.83 24.13 -15.06
N LEU A 223 6.55 23.67 -16.08
CA LEU A 223 6.01 23.45 -17.43
C LEU A 223 4.94 22.36 -17.43
N VAL A 224 5.21 21.23 -16.79
CA VAL A 224 4.26 20.13 -16.70
C VAL A 224 3.12 20.47 -15.74
N GLY A 225 3.42 21.10 -14.60
CA GLY A 225 2.41 21.57 -13.65
C GLY A 225 1.39 22.50 -14.29
N TRP A 226 1.84 23.43 -15.14
CA TRP A 226 0.95 24.30 -15.91
C TRP A 226 0.03 23.51 -16.87
N ALA A 227 0.52 22.43 -17.50
CA ALA A 227 -0.26 21.64 -18.44
C ALA A 227 -1.30 20.72 -17.77
N PHE A 228 -1.09 20.36 -16.50
CA PHE A 228 -1.92 19.40 -15.75
C PHE A 228 -2.67 20.04 -14.57
N ASP A 229 -2.59 21.36 -14.40
CA ASP A 229 -3.16 22.11 -13.27
C ASP A 229 -2.68 21.60 -11.89
N VAL A 230 -1.37 21.32 -11.81
CA VAL A 230 -0.70 20.82 -10.60
C VAL A 230 0.40 21.79 -10.20
N SER A 231 0.57 22.03 -8.89
CA SER A 231 1.63 22.92 -8.41
C SER A 231 3.01 22.28 -8.61
N ALA A 232 3.99 23.06 -9.09
CA ALA A 232 5.36 22.57 -9.28
C ALA A 232 5.98 22.01 -7.98
N SER A 233 5.62 22.59 -6.82
CA SER A 233 6.03 22.09 -5.51
C SER A 233 5.50 20.69 -5.24
N GLU A 234 4.24 20.40 -5.59
CA GLU A 234 3.64 19.07 -5.38
C GLU A 234 4.34 18.00 -6.21
N ILE A 235 4.75 18.34 -7.43
CA ILE A 235 5.52 17.45 -8.32
C ILE A 235 6.91 17.19 -7.72
N LEU A 236 7.60 18.24 -7.27
CA LEU A 236 8.95 18.14 -6.69
C LEU A 236 8.97 17.39 -5.35
N THR A 237 7.93 17.52 -4.52
CA THR A 237 7.79 16.79 -3.25
C THR A 237 7.12 15.42 -3.41
N LEU A 238 6.75 15.03 -4.63
CA LEU A 238 6.02 13.80 -4.95
C LEU A 238 4.65 13.68 -4.23
N ALA A 239 4.06 14.80 -3.79
CA ALA A 239 2.77 14.81 -3.11
C ALA A 239 1.61 14.40 -4.04
N VAL A 240 1.80 14.53 -5.36
CA VAL A 240 0.83 14.13 -6.39
C VAL A 240 0.51 12.62 -6.35
N ILE A 241 1.39 11.78 -5.78
CA ILE A 241 1.16 10.32 -5.68
C ILE A 241 0.00 10.01 -4.74
N VAL A 242 -0.21 10.83 -3.71
CA VAL A 242 -1.21 10.63 -2.65
C VAL A 242 -2.53 11.33 -3.01
N ARG A 243 -2.63 11.94 -4.19
CA ARG A 243 -3.90 12.52 -4.65
C ARG A 243 -4.83 11.43 -5.18
N PRO A 244 -6.12 11.47 -4.82
CA PRO A 244 -7.12 10.51 -5.30
C PRO A 244 -7.44 10.71 -6.79
N ASP A 245 -7.28 11.95 -7.28
CA ASP A 245 -7.36 12.30 -8.69
C ASP A 245 -6.16 11.68 -9.39
N ASN A 246 -6.41 10.91 -10.46
CA ASN A 246 -5.47 10.07 -11.23
C ASN A 246 -4.26 10.81 -11.88
N ALA A 247 -3.89 11.97 -11.34
CA ALA A 247 -2.79 12.86 -11.68
C ALA A 247 -1.39 12.26 -11.42
N TRP A 248 -1.28 11.04 -10.91
CA TRP A 248 0.02 10.35 -10.76
C TRP A 248 0.83 10.29 -12.07
N ALA A 249 0.14 10.29 -13.22
CA ALA A 249 0.76 10.33 -14.55
C ALA A 249 1.64 11.58 -14.79
N VAL A 250 1.44 12.66 -14.01
CA VAL A 250 2.25 13.88 -14.05
C VAL A 250 3.72 13.59 -13.75
N ILE A 251 4.03 12.61 -12.91
CA ILE A 251 5.41 12.25 -12.54
C ILE A 251 6.18 11.64 -13.71
N PRO A 252 5.74 10.53 -14.34
CA PRO A 252 6.45 9.98 -15.50
C PRO A 252 6.50 10.99 -16.66
N ILE A 253 5.49 11.83 -16.83
CA ILE A 253 5.50 12.90 -17.84
C ILE A 253 6.57 13.95 -17.52
N THR A 254 6.72 14.36 -16.25
CA THR A 254 7.78 15.27 -15.81
C THR A 254 9.17 14.68 -16.10
N ILE A 255 9.38 13.40 -15.79
CA ILE A 255 10.64 12.71 -16.07
C ILE A 255 10.93 12.66 -17.58
N ILE A 256 9.94 12.28 -18.40
CA ILE A 256 10.10 12.21 -19.86
C ILE A 256 10.35 13.59 -20.46
N THR A 257 9.62 14.61 -20.03
CA THR A 257 9.82 15.99 -20.49
C THR A 257 11.20 16.49 -20.09
N GLY A 258 11.64 16.28 -18.85
CA GLY A 258 12.97 16.67 -18.39
C GLY A 258 14.09 15.92 -19.11
N LEU A 259 13.91 14.62 -19.35
CA LEU A 259 14.83 13.80 -20.13
C LEU A 259 14.97 14.34 -21.56
N THR A 260 13.84 14.65 -22.20
CA THR A 260 13.77 15.11 -23.58
C THR A 260 14.37 16.50 -23.71
N MET A 261 13.96 17.44 -22.85
CA MET A 261 14.46 18.81 -22.82
C MET A 261 15.96 18.85 -22.53
N GLY A 262 16.43 18.08 -21.55
CA GLY A 262 17.85 17.97 -21.22
C GLY A 262 18.68 17.36 -22.34
N THR A 263 18.20 16.25 -22.93
CA THR A 263 18.92 15.55 -24.00
C THR A 263 19.02 16.40 -25.26
N LEU A 264 17.93 17.03 -25.69
CA LEU A 264 17.91 17.89 -26.87
C LEU A 264 18.76 19.15 -26.66
N GLY A 265 18.65 19.79 -25.50
CA GLY A 265 19.45 20.98 -25.17
C GLY A 265 20.95 20.68 -25.13
N GLU A 266 21.35 19.59 -24.48
CA GLU A 266 22.75 19.19 -24.42
C GLU A 266 23.29 18.76 -25.78
N TRP A 267 22.52 18.02 -26.57
CA TRP A 267 22.93 17.56 -27.90
C TRP A 267 23.07 18.70 -28.90
N LEU A 268 22.10 19.62 -28.96
CA LEU A 268 22.08 20.70 -29.95
C LEU A 268 22.96 21.88 -29.55
N LEU A 269 22.98 22.24 -28.27
CA LEU A 269 23.59 23.48 -27.78
C LEU A 269 24.69 23.25 -26.75
N GLY A 270 24.80 22.04 -26.18
CA GLY A 270 25.65 21.78 -25.01
C GLY A 270 25.14 22.45 -23.73
N LEU A 271 23.85 22.80 -23.67
CA LEU A 271 23.27 23.62 -22.61
C LEU A 271 21.92 23.06 -22.18
N THR A 272 21.60 23.18 -20.89
CA THR A 272 20.23 23.11 -20.39
C THR A 272 19.84 24.48 -19.83
N PRO A 273 18.54 24.81 -19.66
CA PRO A 273 18.13 26.10 -19.11
C PRO A 273 18.83 26.46 -17.79
N GLY A 274 18.91 25.52 -16.85
CA GLY A 274 19.59 25.71 -15.58
C GLY A 274 21.11 25.86 -15.74
N LYS A 275 21.73 25.15 -16.68
CA LYS A 275 23.16 25.32 -16.99
C LYS A 275 23.45 26.67 -17.64
N LEU A 276 22.56 27.16 -18.50
CA LEU A 276 22.65 28.48 -19.10
C LEU A 276 22.64 29.58 -18.01
N LEU A 277 21.72 29.48 -17.05
CA LEU A 277 21.62 30.41 -15.92
C LEU A 277 22.88 30.40 -15.04
N MET A 278 23.52 29.24 -14.90
CA MET A 278 24.75 29.08 -14.10
C MET A 278 26.04 29.30 -14.90
N GLY A 279 25.96 29.68 -16.18
CA GLY A 279 27.13 29.89 -17.05
C GLY A 279 27.92 28.61 -17.35
N LEU A 280 27.26 27.45 -17.28
CA LEU A 280 27.85 26.13 -17.47
C LEU A 280 27.61 25.60 -18.88
N ARG A 281 28.53 24.78 -19.38
CA ARG A 281 28.41 24.08 -20.67
C ARG A 281 28.76 22.61 -20.54
N VAL A 282 28.10 21.77 -21.34
CA VAL A 282 28.40 20.35 -21.48
C VAL A 282 29.20 20.15 -22.75
N VAL A 283 30.38 19.56 -22.60
CA VAL A 283 31.31 19.31 -23.70
C VAL A 283 31.74 17.85 -23.68
N ARG A 284 32.22 17.33 -24.80
CA ARG A 284 32.85 16.00 -24.84
C ARG A 284 34.23 16.04 -24.17
N ALA A 285 34.61 14.96 -23.48
CA ALA A 285 35.96 14.77 -22.93
C ALA A 285 36.98 14.46 -24.04
N GLN A 286 37.34 15.48 -24.84
CA GLN A 286 38.37 15.40 -25.87
C GLN A 286 39.32 16.60 -25.74
N PRO A 287 40.63 16.41 -26.03
CA PRO A 287 41.58 17.51 -26.02
C PRO A 287 41.27 18.51 -27.15
N ASP A 288 41.60 19.78 -26.89
CA ASP A 288 41.68 20.90 -27.84
C ASP A 288 40.39 21.39 -28.53
N VAL A 289 39.32 20.59 -28.60
CA VAL A 289 38.09 20.97 -29.30
C VAL A 289 36.87 20.93 -28.39
N ILE A 290 36.18 22.07 -28.27
CA ILE A 290 34.85 22.13 -27.67
C ILE A 290 33.85 21.51 -28.64
N GLN A 291 33.49 20.24 -28.39
CA GLN A 291 32.44 19.56 -29.13
C GLN A 291 31.23 19.27 -28.26
N HIS A 292 30.03 19.39 -28.84
CA HIS A 292 28.80 18.97 -28.20
C HIS A 292 28.79 17.44 -27.95
N PRO A 293 28.12 16.99 -26.87
CA PRO A 293 27.93 15.57 -26.62
C PRO A 293 27.13 14.92 -27.76
N ARG A 294 27.40 13.64 -28.01
CA ARG A 294 26.58 12.86 -28.95
C ARG A 294 25.19 12.67 -28.35
N PHE A 295 24.17 12.53 -29.18
CA PHE A 295 22.79 12.29 -28.73
C PHE A 295 22.70 11.18 -27.67
N TRP A 296 23.30 10.01 -27.93
CA TRP A 296 23.30 8.88 -26.98
C TRP A 296 24.04 9.16 -25.67
N SER A 297 25.10 9.98 -25.73
CA SER A 297 25.86 10.40 -24.56
C SER A 297 25.04 11.34 -23.69
N ALA A 298 24.37 12.33 -24.30
CA ALA A 298 23.44 13.22 -23.61
C ALA A 298 22.23 12.45 -23.04
N LEU A 299 21.69 11.47 -23.77
CA LEU A 299 20.56 10.67 -23.32
C LEU A 299 20.90 9.86 -22.07
N VAL A 300 21.99 9.07 -22.09
CA VAL A 300 22.42 8.27 -20.94
C VAL A 300 22.65 9.15 -19.71
N ARG A 301 23.31 10.29 -19.90
CA ARG A 301 23.56 11.26 -18.83
C ARG A 301 22.26 11.77 -18.21
N ASN A 302 21.27 12.13 -19.04
CA ASN A 302 19.99 12.63 -18.55
C ASN A 302 19.11 11.50 -17.95
N ILE A 303 19.20 10.25 -18.42
CA ILE A 303 18.54 9.10 -17.79
C ILE A 303 19.03 8.94 -16.35
N VAL A 304 20.35 8.92 -16.15
CA VAL A 304 20.93 8.80 -14.80
C VAL A 304 20.50 9.98 -13.92
N LYS A 305 20.49 11.20 -14.48
CA LYS A 305 20.08 12.42 -13.76
C LYS A 305 18.62 12.39 -13.31
N TRP A 306 17.69 12.00 -14.18
CA TRP A 306 16.25 12.12 -13.94
C TRP A 306 15.61 10.87 -13.32
N VAL A 307 16.09 9.67 -13.67
CA VAL A 307 15.53 8.40 -13.17
C VAL A 307 16.20 8.01 -11.85
N LEU A 308 17.47 8.37 -11.67
CA LEU A 308 18.26 7.97 -10.50
C LEU A 308 18.86 9.17 -9.73
N PRO A 309 18.04 10.13 -9.25
CA PRO A 309 18.53 11.26 -8.47
C PRO A 309 19.44 10.88 -7.28
N PRO A 310 19.15 9.81 -6.48
CA PRO A 310 20.04 9.41 -5.40
C PRO A 310 21.44 9.02 -5.88
N VAL A 311 21.53 8.30 -7.01
CA VAL A 311 22.81 7.92 -7.62
C VAL A 311 23.56 9.16 -8.11
N ALA A 312 22.82 10.13 -8.66
CA ALA A 312 23.38 11.41 -9.07
C ALA A 312 23.93 12.21 -7.87
N ALA A 313 23.24 12.18 -6.72
CA ALA A 313 23.66 12.86 -5.50
C ALA A 313 24.91 12.21 -4.86
N LEU A 314 25.05 10.88 -4.91
CA LEU A 314 26.24 10.18 -4.39
C LEU A 314 27.54 10.67 -5.05
N ALA A 315 27.50 11.15 -6.29
CA ALA A 315 28.66 11.73 -6.97
C ALA A 315 29.14 13.06 -6.37
N LEU A 316 28.37 13.70 -5.48
CA LEU A 316 28.82 14.88 -4.74
C LEU A 316 29.81 14.53 -3.62
N ILE A 317 29.84 13.27 -3.20
CA ILE A 317 30.70 12.76 -2.12
C ILE A 317 32.01 12.18 -2.69
N ASP A 318 32.06 11.92 -4.00
CA ASP A 318 33.23 11.33 -4.68
C ASP A 318 34.36 12.37 -4.89
N PRO A 319 35.57 12.17 -4.33
CA PRO A 319 36.67 13.14 -4.39
C PRO A 319 37.15 13.47 -5.82
N GLU A 320 36.87 12.62 -6.80
CA GLU A 320 37.31 12.83 -8.18
C GLU A 320 36.50 13.90 -8.94
N THR A 321 35.48 14.52 -8.32
CA THR A 321 34.64 15.61 -8.88
C THR A 321 33.90 15.29 -10.20
N LEU A 322 34.03 14.06 -10.70
CA LEU A 322 33.48 13.58 -11.96
C LEU A 322 32.30 12.65 -11.70
N HIS A 323 31.13 13.09 -12.14
CA HIS A 323 29.88 12.36 -11.99
C HIS A 323 29.92 10.99 -12.72
N ARG A 324 29.33 9.94 -12.17
CA ARG A 324 29.32 8.61 -12.83
C ARG A 324 28.62 8.64 -14.19
N GLY A 325 27.56 9.44 -14.33
CA GLY A 325 26.92 9.70 -15.61
C GLY A 325 27.83 10.44 -16.61
N ASP A 326 28.78 11.24 -16.13
CA ASP A 326 29.74 11.99 -16.95
C ASP A 326 30.83 11.06 -17.50
N ARG A 327 31.30 10.12 -16.67
CA ARG A 327 32.19 9.01 -17.11
C ARG A 327 31.51 8.11 -18.14
N ALA A 328 30.28 7.66 -17.86
CA ALA A 328 29.52 6.79 -18.77
C ALA A 328 29.26 7.45 -20.13
N SER A 329 29.00 8.76 -20.13
CA SER A 329 28.70 9.53 -21.33
C SER A 329 29.93 10.13 -22.01
N ARG A 330 31.14 10.03 -21.41
CA ARG A 330 32.36 10.73 -21.84
C ARG A 330 32.12 12.23 -22.07
N SER A 331 31.39 12.85 -21.16
CA SER A 331 31.05 14.28 -21.21
C SER A 331 31.48 14.98 -19.92
N LEU A 332 31.80 16.26 -20.02
CA LEU A 332 32.27 17.10 -18.92
C LEU A 332 31.38 18.33 -18.81
N VAL A 333 31.07 18.75 -17.59
CA VAL A 333 30.49 20.08 -17.35
C VAL A 333 31.60 21.05 -17.02
N VAL A 334 31.75 22.04 -17.88
CA VAL A 334 32.83 23.01 -17.86
C VAL A 334 32.29 24.43 -17.74
N MET A 335 33.16 25.31 -17.28
CA MET A 335 32.99 26.76 -17.32
C MET A 335 34.19 27.40 -18.01
N PRO A 336 34.03 28.61 -18.60
CA PRO A 336 35.16 29.33 -19.17
C PRO A 336 36.24 29.55 -18.12
N ARG A 337 37.52 29.33 -18.50
CA ARG A 337 38.64 29.63 -17.60
C ARG A 337 38.62 31.13 -17.27
N PRO A 338 38.67 31.52 -15.98
CA PRO A 338 38.83 32.93 -15.61
C PRO A 338 40.11 33.47 -16.26
N THR A 339 40.02 34.58 -16.99
CA THR A 339 41.22 35.29 -17.45
C THR A 339 42.01 35.73 -16.22
N PRO A 340 43.32 35.46 -16.15
CA PRO A 340 44.13 35.90 -15.03
C PRO A 340 44.04 37.43 -14.95
N VAL A 341 43.65 37.93 -13.77
CA VAL A 341 43.76 39.36 -13.46
C VAL A 341 45.27 39.68 -13.52
N PRO A 342 45.73 40.64 -14.34
CA PRO A 342 47.13 41.03 -14.33
C PRO A 342 47.50 41.44 -12.90
N PRO A 343 48.70 41.08 -12.41
CA PRO A 343 49.12 41.49 -11.08
C PRO A 343 48.92 43.01 -10.98
N ALA A 344 48.28 43.45 -9.89
CA ALA A 344 48.21 44.86 -9.59
C ALA A 344 49.65 45.36 -9.58
N ASP A 345 49.98 46.30 -10.46
CA ASP A 345 51.25 47.01 -10.39
C ASP A 345 51.34 47.57 -8.97
N ASP A 346 52.26 47.01 -8.17
CA ASP A 346 52.74 47.63 -6.93
C ASP A 346 53.36 48.97 -7.35
N GLN A 347 52.54 50.02 -7.39
CA GLN A 347 52.99 51.39 -7.53
C GLN A 347 53.46 51.87 -6.16
N GLY A 348 54.78 51.93 -5.99
CA GLY A 348 55.47 52.86 -5.08
C GLY A 348 56.00 52.27 -3.80
#